data_AF-A0A969KZE3-F1
#
_entry.id   AF-A0A969KZE3-F1
#
_cell.length_a   1.000
_cell.length_b   1.000
_cell.length_c   1.000
_cell.angle_alpha   90.00
_cell.angle_beta   90.00
_cell.angle_gamma   90.00
#
_symmetry.space_group_name_H-M   'P 1'
#
loop_
_entity.id
_entity.type
_entity.pdbx_description
1 polymer ?
#
loop_
_entity_poly.entity_id
_entity_poly.type
_entity_poly.pdbx_seq_one_letter_code
_entity_poly.pdbx_strand_id
1 'polypeptide(L)'
;MTWLITNLAMEKETSMERTNETWLTELRSGHPHQAQALEDLRQYLLRGVLAYLHSRSDLGSLAESDLQQMGQDLVQEALLKIQTSLATFQGKSKFTTWATKVAANHTISELRRARWRDLSLDAITEAGTNLQEVLVTAVGSGDNPATESERRQVWDIITEVINRDLTERQRQTLAAVLIDNVPIAEVARLLGTNPNNVYKLLHDARLKLKQGLQKLGLDAQYILQLFSENR
;
A
#
# COMPACT_ATOMS: atom_id res chain seq x y z
N MET A 1 4.71 -31.89 2.54
CA MET A 1 5.34 -31.23 1.37
C MET A 1 4.97 -31.84 0.02
N THR A 2 4.61 -33.14 -0.06
CA THR A 2 4.19 -33.78 -1.33
C THR A 2 2.75 -33.45 -1.76
N TRP A 3 1.83 -33.24 -0.82
CA TRP A 3 0.42 -32.90 -1.11
C TRP A 3 0.22 -31.52 -1.76
N LEU A 4 1.11 -30.55 -1.52
CA LEU A 4 1.07 -29.23 -2.14
C LEU A 4 1.49 -29.27 -3.62
N ILE A 5 2.44 -30.14 -3.97
CA ILE A 5 2.98 -30.23 -5.34
C ILE A 5 2.03 -31.00 -6.27
N THR A 6 1.34 -32.04 -5.77
CA THR A 6 0.39 -32.83 -6.57
C THR A 6 -0.86 -32.04 -6.92
N ASN A 7 -1.38 -31.19 -6.02
CA ASN A 7 -2.56 -30.37 -6.30
C ASN A 7 -2.25 -29.18 -7.23
N LEU A 8 -1.02 -28.66 -7.18
CA LEU A 8 -0.50 -27.62 -8.09
C LEU A 8 -0.31 -28.10 -9.54
N ALA A 9 -0.21 -29.41 -9.78
CA ALA A 9 -0.02 -30.00 -11.11
C ALA A 9 -1.35 -30.33 -11.80
N MET A 10 -2.39 -30.73 -11.07
CA MET A 10 -3.69 -31.13 -11.63
C MET A 10 -4.62 -29.94 -11.98
N GLU A 11 -4.46 -28.77 -11.36
CA GLU A 11 -5.30 -27.58 -11.62
C GLU A 11 -4.64 -26.51 -12.51
N LYS A 12 -3.37 -26.73 -12.93
CA LYS A 12 -2.71 -25.89 -13.93
C LYS A 12 -3.42 -25.92 -15.28
N GLU A 13 -4.29 -26.90 -15.50
CA GLU A 13 -4.84 -27.22 -16.81
C GLU A 13 -6.12 -26.43 -17.17
N THR A 14 -6.88 -25.91 -16.20
CA THR A 14 -8.22 -25.33 -16.49
C THR A 14 -8.28 -23.80 -16.56
N SER A 15 -7.33 -23.05 -15.98
CA SER A 15 -7.33 -21.57 -16.03
C SER A 15 -6.26 -20.95 -16.95
N MET A 16 -5.33 -21.75 -17.48
CA MET A 16 -4.12 -21.25 -18.15
C MET A 16 -4.26 -20.93 -19.65
N GLU A 17 -5.40 -21.15 -20.29
CA GLU A 17 -5.52 -20.99 -21.76
C GLU A 17 -6.09 -19.65 -22.25
N ARG A 18 -6.64 -18.79 -21.37
CA ARG A 18 -7.20 -17.50 -21.82
C ARG A 18 -6.12 -16.49 -22.15
N THR A 19 -6.14 -15.96 -23.37
CA THR A 19 -5.35 -14.79 -23.75
C THR A 19 -5.92 -13.52 -23.12
N ASN A 20 -5.17 -12.42 -23.22
CA ASN A 20 -5.64 -11.11 -22.77
C ASN A 20 -6.95 -10.70 -23.48
N GLU A 21 -7.04 -10.96 -24.78
CA GLU A 21 -8.20 -10.65 -25.61
C GLU A 21 -9.42 -11.47 -25.19
N THR A 22 -9.24 -12.77 -24.92
CA THR A 22 -10.30 -13.64 -24.41
C THR A 22 -10.83 -13.14 -23.08
N TRP A 23 -9.94 -12.81 -22.12
CA TRP A 23 -10.33 -12.24 -20.83
C TRP A 23 -11.17 -10.97 -20.99
N LEU A 24 -10.71 -10.03 -21.82
CA LEU A 24 -11.42 -8.76 -22.03
C LEU A 24 -12.77 -8.97 -22.71
N THR A 25 -12.84 -9.89 -23.68
CA THR A 25 -14.07 -10.18 -24.43
C THR A 25 -15.11 -10.82 -23.52
N GLU A 26 -14.73 -11.87 -22.79
CA GLU A 26 -15.65 -12.59 -21.90
C GLU A 26 -16.10 -11.72 -20.72
N LEU A 27 -15.21 -10.95 -20.09
CA LEU A 27 -15.58 -10.07 -18.98
C LEU A 27 -16.48 -8.89 -19.40
N ARG A 28 -16.48 -8.51 -20.68
CA ARG A 28 -17.38 -7.50 -21.25
C ARG A 28 -18.64 -8.10 -21.86
N SER A 29 -18.67 -9.41 -22.08
CA SER A 29 -19.83 -10.10 -22.62
C SER A 29 -20.98 -10.10 -21.60
N GLY A 30 -22.19 -10.44 -22.03
CA GLY A 30 -23.30 -10.69 -21.11
C GLY A 30 -23.21 -12.07 -20.46
N HIS A 31 -24.23 -12.41 -19.68
CA HIS A 31 -24.43 -13.77 -19.19
C HIS A 31 -24.56 -14.77 -20.37
N PRO A 32 -24.02 -16.00 -20.30
CA PRO A 32 -23.33 -16.64 -19.17
C PRO A 32 -21.80 -16.50 -19.16
N HIS A 33 -21.19 -16.10 -20.27
CA HIS A 33 -19.73 -16.10 -20.44
C HIS A 33 -19.03 -15.17 -19.44
N GLN A 34 -19.63 -14.01 -19.15
CA GLN A 34 -19.12 -13.10 -18.13
C GLN A 34 -19.11 -13.72 -16.72
N ALA A 35 -20.17 -14.44 -16.36
CA ALA A 35 -20.28 -15.07 -15.05
C ALA A 35 -19.18 -16.15 -14.87
N GLN A 36 -18.94 -16.95 -15.91
CA GLN A 36 -17.88 -17.95 -15.88
C GLN A 36 -16.49 -17.31 -15.78
N ALA A 37 -16.21 -16.28 -16.59
CA ALA A 37 -14.93 -15.57 -16.54
C ALA A 37 -14.70 -14.91 -15.17
N LEU A 38 -15.75 -14.33 -14.56
CA LEU A 38 -15.66 -13.77 -13.21
C LEU A 38 -15.37 -14.83 -12.15
N GLU A 39 -16.00 -16.00 -12.24
CA GLU A 39 -15.76 -17.10 -11.30
C GLU A 39 -14.34 -17.66 -11.42
N ASP A 40 -13.86 -17.86 -12.64
CA ASP A 40 -12.49 -18.34 -12.88
C ASP A 40 -11.46 -17.33 -12.36
N LEU A 41 -11.70 -16.03 -12.57
CA LEU A 41 -10.85 -14.97 -12.04
C LEU A 41 -10.93 -14.90 -10.51
N ARG A 42 -12.11 -15.10 -9.91
CA ARG A 42 -12.32 -15.16 -8.46
C ARG A 42 -11.45 -16.24 -7.84
N GLN A 43 -11.53 -17.46 -8.36
CA GLN A 43 -10.76 -18.60 -7.86
C GLN A 43 -9.25 -18.36 -7.97
N TYR A 44 -8.81 -17.79 -9.10
CA TYR A 44 -7.40 -17.45 -9.32
C TYR A 44 -6.90 -16.42 -8.29
N LEU A 45 -7.64 -15.33 -8.08
CA LEU A 45 -7.25 -14.27 -7.16
C LEU A 45 -7.34 -14.70 -5.69
N LEU A 46 -8.34 -15.52 -5.33
CA LEU A 46 -8.54 -16.00 -3.96
C LEU A 46 -7.33 -16.78 -3.45
N ARG A 47 -6.72 -17.63 -4.28
CA ARG A 47 -5.49 -18.35 -3.92
C ARG A 47 -4.36 -17.37 -3.53
N GLY A 48 -4.17 -16.31 -4.31
CA GLY A 48 -3.14 -15.30 -4.04
C GLY A 48 -3.44 -14.47 -2.79
N VAL A 49 -4.71 -14.07 -2.59
CA VAL A 49 -5.14 -13.31 -1.43
C VAL A 49 -4.99 -14.14 -0.15
N LEU A 50 -5.46 -15.39 -0.13
CA LEU A 50 -5.34 -16.26 1.04
C LEU A 50 -3.87 -16.54 1.40
N ALA A 51 -3.01 -16.81 0.41
CA ALA A 51 -1.58 -16.97 0.65
C ALA A 51 -0.97 -15.72 1.32
N TYR A 52 -1.39 -14.52 0.90
CA TYR A 52 -0.97 -13.28 1.54
C TYR A 52 -1.52 -13.17 2.97
N LEU A 53 -2.80 -13.45 3.21
CA LEU A 53 -3.42 -13.40 4.55
C LEU A 53 -2.76 -14.40 5.52
N HIS A 54 -2.46 -15.62 5.08
CA HIS A 54 -1.75 -16.61 5.90
C HIS A 54 -0.31 -16.21 6.23
N SER A 55 0.32 -15.39 5.39
CA SER A 55 1.68 -14.88 5.68
C SER A 55 1.72 -13.75 6.71
N ARG A 56 0.56 -13.21 7.11
CA ARG A 56 0.43 -12.08 8.03
C ARG A 56 0.37 -12.55 9.48
N SER A 57 1.39 -12.21 10.27
CA SER A 57 1.46 -12.57 11.69
C SER A 57 0.37 -11.93 12.55
N ASP A 58 -0.08 -10.72 12.20
CA ASP A 58 -1.15 -10.00 12.92
C ASP A 58 -2.54 -10.62 12.76
N LEU A 59 -2.71 -11.51 11.78
CA LEU A 59 -3.95 -12.27 11.56
C LEU A 59 -3.86 -13.71 12.05
N GLY A 60 -2.74 -14.11 12.66
CA GLY A 60 -2.48 -15.51 13.05
C GLY A 60 -3.38 -16.06 14.16
N SER A 61 -4.14 -15.21 14.85
CA SER A 61 -5.13 -15.60 15.86
C SER A 61 -6.53 -15.88 15.30
N LEU A 62 -6.79 -15.54 14.03
CA LEU A 62 -8.08 -15.76 13.40
C LEU A 62 -8.29 -17.24 13.06
N ALA A 63 -9.54 -17.71 13.12
CA ALA A 63 -9.87 -19.04 12.67
C ALA A 63 -9.71 -19.15 11.14
N GLU A 64 -9.39 -20.35 10.65
CA GLU A 64 -9.24 -20.59 9.20
C GLU A 64 -10.53 -20.22 8.45
N SER A 65 -11.71 -20.49 9.02
CA SER A 65 -13.00 -20.09 8.43
C SER A 65 -13.13 -18.58 8.25
N ASP A 66 -12.61 -17.80 9.20
CA ASP A 66 -12.71 -16.34 9.18
C ASP A 66 -11.73 -15.75 8.16
N LEU A 67 -10.53 -16.34 8.06
CA LEU A 67 -9.56 -16.00 7.01
C LEU A 67 -10.09 -16.33 5.61
N GLN A 68 -10.76 -17.48 5.45
CA GLN A 68 -11.41 -17.85 4.21
C GLN A 68 -12.51 -16.86 3.82
N GLN A 69 -13.38 -16.51 4.77
CA GLN A 69 -14.45 -15.53 4.52
C GLN A 69 -13.86 -14.16 4.16
N MET A 70 -12.88 -13.69 4.92
CA MET A 70 -12.18 -12.43 4.64
C MET A 70 -11.55 -12.43 3.24
N GLY A 71 -10.91 -13.53 2.84
CA GLY A 71 -10.36 -13.69 1.50
C GLY A 71 -11.43 -13.59 0.40
N GLN A 72 -12.58 -14.23 0.60
CA GLN A 72 -13.70 -14.18 -0.35
C GLN A 72 -14.25 -12.76 -0.51
N ASP A 73 -14.47 -12.05 0.60
CA ASP A 73 -14.99 -10.69 0.60
C ASP A 73 -14.03 -9.73 -0.14
N LEU A 74 -12.73 -9.81 0.18
CA LEU A 74 -11.69 -9.00 -0.46
C LEU A 74 -11.59 -9.25 -1.96
N VAL A 75 -11.72 -10.50 -2.40
CA VAL A 75 -11.68 -10.82 -3.84
C VAL A 75 -12.93 -10.31 -4.54
N GLN A 76 -14.10 -10.41 -3.92
CA GLN A 76 -15.34 -9.93 -4.51
C GLN A 76 -15.27 -8.42 -4.76
N GLU A 77 -14.80 -7.65 -3.79
CA GLU A 77 -14.56 -6.21 -3.96
C GLU A 77 -13.46 -5.90 -4.99
N ALA A 78 -12.39 -6.70 -5.04
CA ALA A 78 -11.37 -6.59 -6.09
C ALA A 78 -11.95 -6.79 -7.49
N LEU A 79 -12.83 -7.77 -7.67
CA LEU A 79 -13.46 -8.07 -8.95
C LEU A 79 -14.32 -6.90 -9.43
N LEU A 80 -15.05 -6.23 -8.53
CA LEU A 80 -15.79 -5.01 -8.86
C LEU A 80 -14.85 -3.92 -9.37
N LYS A 81 -13.72 -3.69 -8.68
CA LYS A 81 -12.70 -2.70 -9.10
C LYS A 81 -12.05 -3.05 -10.43
N ILE A 82 -11.79 -4.34 -10.66
CA ILE A 82 -11.27 -4.84 -11.92
C ILE A 82 -12.27 -4.54 -13.04
N GLN A 83 -13.55 -4.89 -12.86
CA GLN A 83 -14.60 -4.64 -13.84
C GLN A 83 -14.73 -3.17 -14.21
N THR A 84 -14.76 -2.26 -13.22
CA THR A 84 -14.82 -0.82 -13.48
C THR A 84 -13.56 -0.28 -14.14
N SER A 85 -12.43 -0.97 -13.97
CA SER A 85 -11.13 -0.54 -14.50
C SER A 85 -10.70 -1.28 -15.77
N LEU A 86 -11.55 -2.14 -16.35
CA LEU A 86 -11.20 -2.96 -17.53
C LEU A 86 -10.71 -2.13 -18.72
N ALA A 87 -11.24 -0.91 -18.91
CA ALA A 87 -10.82 -0.02 -19.99
C ALA A 87 -9.39 0.53 -19.81
N THR A 88 -8.84 0.47 -18.59
CA THR A 88 -7.49 0.97 -18.28
C THR A 88 -6.39 -0.04 -18.56
N PHE A 89 -6.73 -1.30 -18.83
CA PHE A 89 -5.76 -2.35 -19.11
C PHE A 89 -5.11 -2.14 -20.50
N GLN A 90 -3.80 -1.91 -20.51
CA GLN A 90 -3.04 -1.54 -21.72
C GLN A 90 -2.43 -2.73 -22.46
N GLY A 91 -2.65 -3.98 -22.03
CA GLY A 91 -2.09 -5.17 -22.68
C GLY A 91 -0.57 -5.38 -22.51
N LYS A 92 0.13 -4.51 -21.77
CA LYS A 92 1.60 -4.57 -21.54
C LYS A 92 2.07 -5.75 -20.66
N SER A 93 1.15 -6.54 -20.13
CA SER A 93 1.41 -7.71 -19.30
C SER A 93 0.26 -8.71 -19.48
N LYS A 94 0.37 -9.91 -18.89
CA LYS A 94 -0.80 -10.82 -18.82
C LYS A 94 -1.91 -10.15 -18.01
N PHE A 95 -3.16 -10.31 -18.46
CA PHE A 95 -4.34 -9.79 -17.77
C PHE A 95 -4.38 -10.24 -16.31
N THR A 96 -4.09 -11.52 -16.06
CA THR A 96 -4.03 -12.09 -14.71
C THR A 96 -2.98 -11.41 -13.82
N THR A 97 -1.82 -11.02 -14.36
CA THR A 97 -0.81 -10.25 -13.62
C THR A 97 -1.32 -8.87 -13.22
N TRP A 98 -1.99 -8.17 -14.14
CA TRP A 98 -2.60 -6.88 -13.85
C TRP A 98 -3.73 -7.00 -12.82
N ALA A 99 -4.62 -7.99 -12.97
CA ALA A 99 -5.71 -8.27 -12.04
C ALA A 99 -5.19 -8.62 -10.63
N THR A 100 -4.16 -9.46 -10.52
CA THR A 100 -3.48 -9.76 -9.25
C THR A 100 -2.94 -8.50 -8.59
N LYS A 101 -2.37 -7.56 -9.35
CA LYS A 101 -1.89 -6.28 -8.80
C LYS A 101 -3.05 -5.43 -8.26
N VAL A 102 -4.19 -5.38 -8.96
CA VAL A 102 -5.38 -4.67 -8.49
C VAL A 102 -5.90 -5.30 -7.19
N ALA A 103 -6.03 -6.63 -7.15
CA ALA A 103 -6.48 -7.36 -5.97
C ALA A 103 -5.52 -7.19 -4.78
N ALA A 104 -4.22 -7.35 -4.97
CA ALA A 104 -3.22 -7.17 -3.93
C ALA A 104 -3.24 -5.75 -3.36
N ASN A 105 -3.29 -4.72 -4.22
CA ASN A 105 -3.38 -3.33 -3.77
C ASN A 105 -4.65 -3.08 -2.95
N HIS A 106 -5.77 -3.68 -3.37
CA HIS A 106 -7.02 -3.59 -2.64
C HIS A 106 -6.94 -4.29 -1.28
N THR A 107 -6.51 -5.54 -1.22
CA THR A 107 -6.32 -6.31 0.03
C THR A 107 -5.42 -5.56 1.00
N ILE A 108 -4.25 -5.11 0.55
CA ILE A 108 -3.31 -4.34 1.38
C ILE A 108 -3.98 -3.07 1.91
N SER A 109 -4.74 -2.36 1.08
CA SER A 109 -5.46 -1.16 1.48
C SER A 109 -6.55 -1.44 2.52
N GLU A 110 -7.31 -2.53 2.38
CA GLU A 110 -8.35 -2.92 3.33
C GLU A 110 -7.78 -3.34 4.68
N LEU A 111 -6.77 -4.22 4.70
CA LEU A 111 -6.14 -4.66 5.95
C LEU A 111 -5.52 -3.48 6.71
N ARG A 112 -4.91 -2.56 5.96
CA ARG A 112 -4.37 -1.32 6.51
C ARG A 112 -5.49 -0.45 7.07
N ARG A 113 -6.61 -0.28 6.37
CA ARG A 113 -7.80 0.43 6.90
C ARG A 113 -8.36 -0.26 8.14
N ALA A 114 -8.47 -1.58 8.15
CA ALA A 114 -8.96 -2.35 9.29
C ALA A 114 -8.13 -2.08 10.54
N ARG A 115 -6.80 -2.12 10.42
CA ARG A 115 -5.89 -1.77 11.51
C ARG A 115 -6.12 -0.37 12.09
N TRP A 116 -6.46 0.61 11.24
CA TRP A 116 -6.63 2.01 11.67
C TRP A 116 -8.06 2.37 12.08
N ARG A 117 -9.06 1.56 11.74
CA ARG A 117 -10.47 1.78 12.15
C ARG A 117 -10.67 1.63 13.65
N ASP A 118 -9.89 0.79 14.31
CA ASP A 118 -10.03 0.49 15.74
C ASP A 118 -9.13 1.36 16.64
N LEU A 119 -8.33 2.27 16.05
CA LEU A 119 -7.47 3.19 16.79
C LEU A 119 -8.21 4.52 17.01
N SER A 120 -8.39 4.92 18.28
CA SER A 120 -9.00 6.19 18.70
C SER A 120 -8.23 7.41 18.16
N LEU A 121 -8.93 8.55 18.03
CA LEU A 121 -8.38 9.87 17.67
C LEU A 121 -7.11 10.25 18.47
N ASP A 122 -6.97 9.73 19.69
CA ASP A 122 -5.83 9.99 20.58
C ASP A 122 -4.50 9.42 20.05
N ALA A 123 -4.55 8.37 19.22
CA ALA A 123 -3.34 7.74 18.64
C ALA A 123 -2.61 8.66 17.65
N ILE A 124 -3.30 9.66 17.08
CA ILE A 124 -2.70 10.60 16.11
C ILE A 124 -2.15 11.83 16.81
N THR A 125 -2.74 12.24 17.93
CA THR A 125 -2.21 13.35 18.73
C THR A 125 -0.92 12.98 19.45
N GLU A 126 -0.70 11.70 19.80
CA GLU A 126 0.64 11.23 20.20
C GLU A 126 1.59 11.04 19.00
N ALA A 127 1.07 10.72 17.81
CA ALA A 127 1.87 10.59 16.58
C ALA A 127 2.45 11.92 16.07
N GLY A 128 1.83 13.06 16.39
CA GLY A 128 2.37 14.40 16.10
C GLY A 128 3.72 14.68 16.77
N THR A 129 4.01 14.00 17.89
CA THR A 129 5.30 14.01 18.61
C THR A 129 6.27 12.93 18.13
N ASN A 130 5.81 11.93 17.37
CA ASN A 130 6.58 10.74 16.99
C ASN A 130 7.22 10.80 15.60
N LEU A 131 7.05 11.88 14.84
CA LEU A 131 7.88 12.14 13.66
C LEU A 131 9.37 12.00 14.00
N GLN A 132 9.79 12.50 15.16
CA GLN A 132 11.17 12.42 15.60
C GLN A 132 11.57 11.00 16.03
N GLU A 133 10.74 10.29 16.79
CA GLU A 133 11.07 8.96 17.34
C GLU A 133 11.00 7.83 16.28
N VAL A 134 10.06 7.92 15.33
CA VAL A 134 9.87 6.93 14.27
C VAL A 134 10.84 7.13 13.09
N LEU A 135 11.22 8.37 12.78
CA LEU A 135 12.28 8.60 11.77
C LEU A 135 13.69 8.39 12.34
N VAL A 136 13.92 8.55 13.64
CA VAL A 136 15.20 8.17 14.28
C VAL A 136 15.40 6.65 14.29
N THR A 137 14.33 5.85 14.44
CA THR A 137 14.41 4.38 14.36
C THR A 137 14.49 3.82 12.93
N ALA A 138 14.01 4.57 11.92
CA ALA A 138 14.16 4.21 10.50
C ALA A 138 15.60 4.39 9.98
N VAL A 139 16.41 5.24 10.64
CA VAL A 139 17.84 5.38 10.40
C VAL A 139 18.55 4.31 11.24
N GLY A 140 18.60 3.09 10.71
CA GLY A 140 19.24 1.97 11.40
C GLY A 140 20.66 2.32 11.86
N SER A 141 21.04 1.83 13.04
CA SER A 141 22.39 1.89 13.60
C SER A 141 23.40 1.32 12.59
N GLY A 142 24.04 2.18 11.80
CA GLY A 142 25.06 1.77 10.83
C GLY A 142 26.44 1.65 11.51
N ASP A 143 27.26 0.72 11.04
CA ASP A 143 28.59 0.37 11.59
C ASP A 143 29.67 1.46 11.46
N ASN A 144 29.34 2.66 10.94
CA ASN A 144 30.28 3.78 10.77
C ASN A 144 29.83 5.06 11.50
N PRO A 145 30.53 5.48 12.59
CA PRO A 145 30.20 6.67 13.38
C PRO A 145 30.21 8.00 12.60
N ALA A 146 31.03 8.12 11.56
CA ALA A 146 31.14 9.33 10.76
C ALA A 146 29.89 9.57 9.91
N THR A 147 29.42 8.54 9.21
CA THR A 147 28.18 8.58 8.41
C THR A 147 26.94 8.77 9.28
N GLU A 148 26.97 8.25 10.52
CA GLU A 148 25.89 8.45 11.49
C GLU A 148 25.78 9.90 11.98
N SER A 149 26.91 10.58 12.14
CA SER A 149 26.92 12.01 12.50
C SER A 149 26.39 12.89 11.36
N GLU A 150 26.78 12.60 10.12
CA GLU A 150 26.31 13.33 8.93
C GLU A 150 24.81 13.11 8.71
N ARG A 151 24.32 11.88 8.86
CA ARG A 151 22.88 11.57 8.83
C ARG A 151 22.09 12.37 9.86
N ARG A 152 22.55 12.40 11.12
CA ARG A 152 21.90 13.19 12.18
C ARG A 152 21.82 14.67 11.83
N GLN A 153 22.90 15.26 11.32
CA GLN A 153 22.92 16.66 10.90
C GLN A 153 21.92 16.95 9.77
N VAL A 154 21.89 16.11 8.73
CA VAL A 154 20.91 16.23 7.64
C VAL A 154 19.48 16.05 8.18
N TRP A 155 19.30 15.22 9.21
CA TRP A 155 18.01 15.02 9.86
C TRP A 155 17.50 16.19 10.67
N ASP A 156 18.39 16.83 11.43
CA ASP A 156 18.06 18.04 12.17
C ASP A 156 17.60 19.15 11.20
N ILE A 157 18.27 19.27 10.05
CA ILE A 157 17.89 20.22 8.99
C ILE A 157 16.51 19.90 8.42
N ILE A 158 16.23 18.63 8.09
CA ILE A 158 14.92 18.23 7.55
C ILE A 158 13.82 18.48 8.58
N THR A 159 14.08 18.20 9.85
CA THR A 159 13.13 18.44 10.95
C THR A 159 12.86 19.94 11.12
N GLU A 160 13.89 20.79 11.04
CA GLU A 160 13.73 22.23 11.09
C GLU A 160 12.86 22.74 9.93
N VAL A 161 13.11 22.26 8.70
CA VAL A 161 12.31 22.62 7.51
C VAL A 161 10.85 22.17 7.67
N ILE A 162 10.60 20.96 8.17
CA ILE A 162 9.26 20.45 8.48
C ILE A 162 8.55 21.38 9.48
N ASN A 163 9.22 21.73 10.58
CA ASN A 163 8.61 22.52 11.65
C ASN A 163 8.35 23.96 11.23
N ARG A 164 9.26 24.54 10.44
CA ARG A 164 9.18 25.94 10.00
C ARG A 164 8.21 26.15 8.84
N ASP A 165 8.24 25.27 7.83
CA ASP A 165 7.60 25.56 6.54
C ASP A 165 6.22 24.88 6.38
N LEU A 166 5.97 23.77 7.10
CA LEU A 166 4.69 23.05 7.04
C LEU A 166 3.73 23.54 8.13
N THR A 167 2.45 23.62 7.77
CA THR A 167 1.39 23.82 8.77
C THR A 167 1.19 22.56 9.61
N GLU A 168 0.56 22.68 10.78
CA GLU A 168 0.24 21.54 11.63
C GLU A 168 -0.54 20.45 10.88
N ARG A 169 -1.56 20.84 10.11
CA ARG A 169 -2.33 19.89 9.28
C ARG A 169 -1.48 19.21 8.22
N GLN A 170 -0.52 19.91 7.63
CA GLN A 170 0.41 19.32 6.66
C GLN A 170 1.36 18.31 7.31
N ARG A 171 1.89 18.63 8.50
CA ARG A 171 2.75 17.71 9.28
C ARG A 171 1.99 16.45 9.68
N GLN A 172 0.81 16.60 10.28
CA GLN A 172 -0.05 15.48 10.68
C GLN A 172 -0.40 14.59 9.49
N THR A 173 -0.78 15.20 8.37
CA THR A 173 -1.10 14.45 7.13
C THR A 173 0.12 13.70 6.60
N LEU A 174 1.29 14.33 6.61
CA LEU A 174 2.53 13.73 6.11
C LEU A 174 2.99 12.57 7.00
N ALA A 175 2.94 12.74 8.32
CA ALA A 175 3.25 11.71 9.29
C ALA A 175 2.31 10.51 9.15
N ALA A 176 1.00 10.76 9.22
CA ALA A 176 -0.01 9.72 9.11
C ALA A 176 0.16 8.90 7.82
N VAL A 177 0.42 9.53 6.68
CA VAL A 177 0.49 8.81 5.40
C VAL A 177 1.83 8.14 5.15
N LEU A 178 2.95 8.82 5.41
CA LEU A 178 4.28 8.33 5.04
C LEU A 178 4.90 7.42 6.10
N ILE A 179 4.61 7.68 7.37
CA ILE A 179 5.24 6.98 8.50
C ILE A 179 4.30 5.89 8.98
N ASP A 180 3.15 6.32 9.49
CA ASP A 180 2.14 5.43 10.06
C ASP A 180 1.40 4.66 8.96
N ASN A 181 1.63 5.02 7.69
CA ASN A 181 1.05 4.33 6.55
C ASN A 181 -0.49 4.32 6.61
N VAL A 182 -1.11 5.31 7.27
CA VAL A 182 -2.56 5.49 7.38
C VAL A 182 -3.16 5.73 5.99
N PRO A 183 -4.23 5.01 5.61
CA PRO A 183 -4.93 5.21 4.35
C PRO A 183 -5.47 6.64 4.21
N ILE A 184 -5.36 7.23 3.01
CA ILE A 184 -5.79 8.62 2.76
C ILE A 184 -7.25 8.87 3.11
N ALA A 185 -8.14 7.91 2.85
CA ALA A 185 -9.55 8.01 3.23
C ALA A 185 -9.74 8.10 4.75
N GLU A 186 -8.91 7.39 5.51
CA GLU A 186 -8.96 7.40 6.96
C GLU A 186 -8.37 8.69 7.51
N VAL A 187 -7.24 9.17 6.96
CA VAL A 187 -6.71 10.51 7.26
C VAL A 187 -7.74 11.60 6.98
N ALA A 188 -8.49 11.48 5.89
CA ALA A 188 -9.57 12.41 5.57
C ALA A 188 -10.68 12.39 6.64
N ARG A 189 -11.12 11.19 7.05
CA ARG A 189 -12.11 11.01 8.13
C ARG A 189 -11.63 11.63 9.44
N LEU A 190 -10.39 11.34 9.83
CA LEU A 190 -9.78 11.78 11.09
C LEU A 190 -9.59 13.30 11.14
N LEU A 191 -9.23 13.92 10.02
CA LEU A 191 -9.08 15.37 9.91
C LEU A 191 -10.41 16.10 9.64
N GLY A 192 -11.54 15.39 9.60
CA GLY A 192 -12.86 15.97 9.30
C GLY A 192 -12.93 16.60 7.90
N THR A 193 -12.30 15.96 6.90
CA THR A 193 -12.18 16.47 5.52
C THR A 193 -12.42 15.36 4.49
N ASN A 194 -12.07 15.61 3.21
CA ASN A 194 -12.21 14.64 2.11
C ASN A 194 -10.85 14.23 1.52
N PRO A 195 -10.77 13.08 0.81
CA PRO A 195 -9.52 12.58 0.24
C PRO A 195 -8.80 13.57 -0.69
N ASN A 196 -9.53 14.35 -1.50
CA ASN A 196 -8.93 15.33 -2.41
C ASN A 196 -8.16 16.42 -1.66
N ASN A 197 -8.70 16.86 -0.52
CA ASN A 197 -8.01 17.81 0.34
C ASN A 197 -6.75 17.20 0.97
N VAL A 198 -6.79 15.92 1.38
CA VAL A 198 -5.61 15.20 1.88
C VAL A 198 -4.53 15.09 0.80
N TYR A 199 -4.89 14.75 -0.45
CA TYR A 199 -3.96 14.75 -1.58
C TYR A 199 -3.32 16.13 -1.80
N LYS A 200 -4.11 17.20 -1.72
CA LYS A 200 -3.61 18.57 -1.84
C LYS A 200 -2.65 18.92 -0.69
N LEU A 201 -2.99 18.60 0.56
CA LEU A 201 -2.12 18.82 1.71
C LEU A 201 -0.79 18.08 1.58
N LEU A 202 -0.80 16.81 1.14
CA LEU A 202 0.42 16.03 0.87
C LEU A 202 1.27 16.66 -0.24
N HIS A 203 0.63 17.08 -1.33
CA HIS A 203 1.32 17.72 -2.45
C HIS A 203 2.01 19.01 -2.00
N ASP A 204 1.27 19.89 -1.33
CA ASP A 204 1.77 21.18 -0.84
C ASP A 204 2.89 20.97 0.20
N ALA A 205 2.75 19.98 1.09
CA ALA A 205 3.78 19.62 2.06
C ALA A 205 5.07 19.17 1.37
N ARG A 206 4.99 18.25 0.40
CA ARG A 206 6.17 17.76 -0.36
C ARG A 206 6.85 18.88 -1.13
N LEU A 207 6.08 19.78 -1.75
CA LEU A 207 6.63 20.90 -2.50
C LEU A 207 7.40 21.86 -1.59
N LYS A 208 6.83 22.20 -0.43
CA LYS A 208 7.49 23.04 0.56
C LYS A 208 8.76 22.40 1.12
N LEU A 209 8.73 21.11 1.47
CA LEU A 209 9.92 20.39 1.92
C LEU A 209 11.02 20.41 0.86
N LYS A 210 10.68 20.09 -0.39
CA LYS A 210 11.63 20.15 -1.50
C LYS A 210 12.26 21.53 -1.63
N GLN A 211 11.45 22.58 -1.62
CA GLN A 211 11.93 23.96 -1.75
C GLN A 211 12.79 24.40 -0.56
N GLY A 212 12.39 24.05 0.67
CA GLY A 212 13.12 24.37 1.89
C GLY A 212 14.50 23.71 1.93
N LEU A 213 14.57 22.43 1.57
CA LEU A 213 15.82 21.67 1.51
C LEU A 213 16.76 22.17 0.40
N GLN A 214 16.22 22.45 -0.79
CA GLN A 214 17.00 23.00 -1.90
C GLN A 214 17.61 24.36 -1.56
N LYS A 215 16.91 25.23 -0.81
CA LYS A 215 17.45 26.52 -0.34
C LYS A 215 18.63 26.36 0.62
N LEU A 216 18.69 25.23 1.32
CA LEU A 216 19.79 24.90 2.23
C LEU A 216 20.91 24.10 1.55
N GLY A 217 20.87 23.98 0.22
CA GLY A 217 21.87 23.26 -0.56
C GLY A 217 21.74 21.73 -0.48
N LEU A 218 20.68 21.20 0.14
CA LEU A 218 20.42 19.78 0.21
C LEU A 218 19.62 19.33 -1.01
N ASP A 219 20.29 18.59 -1.89
CA ASP A 219 19.64 17.95 -3.03
C ASP A 219 18.96 16.62 -2.64
N ALA A 220 17.87 16.29 -3.32
CA ALA A 220 17.12 15.07 -3.08
C ALA A 220 17.97 13.81 -3.36
N GLN A 221 18.86 13.84 -4.36
CA GLN A 221 19.71 12.68 -4.68
C GLN A 221 20.76 12.45 -3.60
N TYR A 222 21.34 13.53 -3.05
CA TYR A 222 22.27 13.44 -1.92
C TYR A 222 21.60 12.86 -0.67
N ILE A 223 20.41 13.36 -0.32
CA ILE A 223 19.62 12.82 0.81
C ILE A 223 19.33 11.33 0.56
N LEU A 224 18.80 10.97 -0.61
CA LEU A 224 18.49 9.57 -0.91
C LEU A 224 19.72 8.67 -0.83
N GLN A 225 20.87 9.12 -1.34
CA GLN A 225 22.11 8.36 -1.26
C GLN A 225 22.53 8.13 0.20
N LEU A 226 22.59 9.20 0.99
CA LEU A 226 22.99 9.18 2.40
C LEU A 226 22.14 8.23 3.26
N PHE A 227 20.85 8.08 2.92
CA PHE A 227 19.93 7.17 3.60
C PHE A 227 19.75 5.80 2.91
N SER A 228 20.34 5.58 1.72
CA SER A 228 20.24 4.32 0.97
C SER A 228 21.42 3.36 1.15
N GLU A 229 22.55 3.82 1.68
CA GLU A 229 23.79 3.05 1.80
C GLU A 229 23.75 1.85 2.79
N ASN A 230 22.57 1.51 3.33
CA ASN A 230 22.36 0.33 4.19
C ASN A 230 21.21 -0.56 3.67
N ARG A 231 21.40 -1.18 2.51
CA ARG A 231 20.66 -2.40 2.13
C ARG A 231 21.61 -3.55 1.89
#